data_AF-I3CXW5-F1
#
_entry.id   AF-I3CXW5-F1
#
_cell.length_a   1.000
_cell.length_b   1.000
_cell.length_c   1.000
_cell.angle_alpha   90.00
_cell.angle_beta   90.00
_cell.angle_gamma   90.00
#
_symmetry.space_group_name_H-M   'P 1'
#
loop_
_entity.id
_entity.type
_entity.pdbx_description
1 polymer ?
#
loop_
_entity_poly.entity_id
_entity_poly.type
_entity_poly.pdbx_seq_one_letter_code
_entity_poly.pdbx_strand_id
1 'polypeptide(L)'
;MCEVVLRNAVDDALGAKYGAAWPWAFAFEKSLPASSIAYGARHDLVKARKGLQIGQTGKVIAELKFVFWQRMFAARHDGRLWNPHLRRVFPHLDAHRSVAQHRKAIHDALETIRQLRNRIAHHEPIFHRALEAEYRLIGQLIAWRSPQTFRWMQQHQQITTWLAARP
;
A
#
# COMPACT_ATOMS: atom_id res chain seq x y z
N MET A 1 4.29 -4.09 9.65
CA MET A 1 4.19 -5.24 8.72
C MET A 1 3.38 -4.92 7.47
N CYS A 2 2.08 -4.57 7.58
CA CYS A 2 1.21 -4.31 6.41
C CYS A 2 1.78 -3.29 5.41
N GLU A 3 2.36 -2.19 5.92
CA GLU A 3 2.95 -1.16 5.07
C GLU A 3 4.15 -1.67 4.26
N VAL A 4 5.01 -2.52 4.85
CA VAL A 4 6.15 -3.12 4.15
C VAL A 4 5.67 -4.06 3.04
N VAL A 5 4.70 -4.92 3.37
CA VAL A 5 4.09 -5.86 2.42
C VAL A 5 3.49 -5.12 1.22
N LEU A 6 2.78 -4.03 1.48
CA LEU A 6 2.21 -3.16 0.46
C LEU A 6 3.27 -2.50 -0.41
N ARG A 7 4.27 -1.85 0.22
CA ARG A 7 5.36 -1.16 -0.49
C ARG A 7 6.08 -2.12 -1.44
N ASN A 8 6.39 -3.33 -0.96
CA ASN A 8 7.04 -4.36 -1.77
C ASN A 8 6.15 -4.83 -2.94
N ALA A 9 4.83 -4.98 -2.74
CA ALA A 9 3.92 -5.36 -3.81
C ALA A 9 3.82 -4.30 -4.91
N VAL A 10 3.80 -3.01 -4.54
CA VAL A 10 3.81 -1.91 -5.50
C VAL A 10 5.17 -1.81 -6.19
N ASP A 11 6.28 -1.94 -5.44
CA ASP A 11 7.65 -1.96 -5.97
C ASP A 11 7.83 -3.05 -7.03
N ASP A 12 7.40 -4.29 -6.74
CA ASP A 12 7.44 -5.39 -7.71
C ASP A 12 6.62 -5.12 -8.97
N ALA A 13 5.46 -4.47 -8.83
CA ALA A 13 4.60 -4.13 -9.96
C ALA A 13 5.23 -3.02 -10.82
N LEU A 14 5.80 -2.00 -10.19
CA LEU A 14 6.48 -0.90 -10.86
C LEU A 14 7.79 -1.36 -11.50
N GLY A 15 8.57 -2.20 -10.81
CA GLY A 15 9.80 -2.80 -11.29
C GLY A 15 9.58 -3.65 -12.55
N ALA A 16 8.52 -4.45 -12.58
CA ALA A 16 8.17 -5.23 -13.77
C ALA A 16 7.71 -4.37 -14.95
N LYS A 17 7.08 -3.21 -14.70
CA LYS A 17 6.55 -2.34 -15.77
C LYS A 17 7.59 -1.33 -16.29
N TYR A 18 8.42 -0.79 -15.41
CA TYR A 18 9.27 0.38 -15.66
C TYR A 18 10.76 0.12 -15.38
N GLY A 19 11.12 -1.09 -14.95
CA GLY A 19 12.49 -1.48 -14.59
C GLY A 19 12.82 -1.21 -13.12
N ALA A 20 13.93 -1.77 -12.63
CA ALA A 20 14.37 -1.67 -11.23
C ALA A 20 14.59 -0.22 -10.75
N ALA A 21 14.91 0.69 -11.68
CA ALA A 21 15.04 2.13 -11.44
C ALA A 21 13.74 2.89 -11.75
N TRP A 22 12.57 2.28 -11.56
CA TRP A 22 11.26 2.90 -11.81
C TRP A 22 11.07 4.30 -11.21
N PRO A 23 11.69 4.69 -10.06
CA PRO A 23 11.51 6.04 -9.57
C PRO A 23 12.05 7.11 -10.52
N TRP A 24 12.98 6.77 -11.41
CA TRP A 24 13.56 7.64 -12.44
C TRP A 24 12.95 7.41 -13.83
N ALA A 25 12.04 6.45 -13.98
CA ALA A 25 11.42 6.21 -15.27
C ALA A 25 10.50 7.37 -15.67
N PHE A 26 10.85 8.06 -16.76
CA PHE A 26 10.07 9.20 -17.29
C PHE A 26 8.61 8.84 -17.52
N ALA A 27 8.36 7.66 -18.10
CA ALA A 27 7.01 7.14 -18.33
C ALA A 27 6.21 6.99 -17.02
N PHE A 28 6.83 6.52 -15.94
CA PHE A 28 6.17 6.40 -14.65
C PHE A 28 5.84 7.76 -14.05
N GLU A 29 6.82 8.68 -14.02
CA GLU A 29 6.64 10.03 -13.48
C GLU A 29 5.51 10.79 -14.19
N LYS A 30 5.49 10.75 -15.53
CA LYS A 30 4.43 11.37 -16.33
C LYS A 30 3.06 10.74 -16.11
N SER A 31 3.03 9.46 -15.73
CA SER A 31 1.80 8.75 -15.43
C SER A 31 1.14 9.21 -14.11
N LEU A 32 1.92 9.78 -13.18
CA LEU A 32 1.42 10.34 -11.93
C LEU A 32 0.75 11.70 -12.16
N PRO A 33 -0.28 12.08 -11.39
CA PRO A 33 -0.86 13.43 -11.47
C PRO A 33 0.18 14.51 -11.11
N ALA A 34 0.25 15.55 -11.95
CA ALA A 34 1.16 16.71 -11.76
C ALA A 34 0.72 17.58 -10.57
N SER A 35 -0.56 17.92 -10.55
CA SER A 35 -1.27 18.51 -9.43
C SER A 35 -2.56 17.72 -9.23
N SER A 36 -2.91 17.46 -7.98
CA SER A 36 -4.30 17.17 -7.66
C SER A 36 -4.63 17.94 -6.40
N ILE A 37 -5.86 18.44 -6.32
CA ILE A 37 -6.37 19.17 -5.15
C ILE A 37 -6.17 18.33 -3.87
N ALA A 38 -6.17 17.00 -3.98
CA ALA A 38 -6.04 16.10 -2.85
C ALA A 38 -4.61 15.66 -2.51
N TYR A 39 -3.74 15.42 -3.51
CA TYR A 39 -2.37 14.90 -3.31
C TYR A 39 -1.48 14.95 -4.57
N GLY A 40 -0.27 15.51 -4.46
CA GLY A 40 0.71 15.61 -5.55
C GLY A 40 1.69 14.43 -5.60
N ALA A 41 1.24 13.25 -6.05
CA ALA A 41 2.09 12.06 -6.11
C ALA A 41 3.37 12.23 -6.94
N ARG A 42 3.29 12.98 -8.05
CA ARG A 42 4.49 13.29 -8.87
C ARG A 42 5.49 14.14 -8.11
N HIS A 43 5.01 15.18 -7.43
CA HIS A 43 5.86 16.06 -6.62
C HIS A 43 6.57 15.27 -5.51
N ASP A 44 5.84 14.41 -4.80
CA ASP A 44 6.42 13.57 -3.74
C ASP A 44 7.46 12.58 -4.29
N LEU A 45 7.24 11.99 -5.47
CA LEU A 45 8.25 11.15 -6.14
C LEU A 45 9.52 11.93 -6.47
N VAL A 46 9.38 13.11 -7.09
CA VAL A 46 10.51 13.95 -7.48
C VAL A 46 11.29 14.41 -6.25
N LYS A 47 10.58 14.78 -5.18
CA LYS A 47 11.20 15.16 -3.91
C LYS A 47 11.93 13.98 -3.26
N ALA A 48 11.31 12.80 -3.22
CA ALA A 48 11.88 11.61 -2.58
C ALA A 48 13.17 11.11 -3.25
N ARG A 49 13.32 11.32 -4.57
CA ARG A 49 14.56 10.95 -5.29
C ARG A 49 15.57 12.10 -5.43
N LYS A 50 15.28 13.29 -4.92
CA LYS A 50 16.15 14.46 -5.05
C LYS A 50 17.48 14.22 -4.34
N GLY A 51 18.59 14.40 -5.04
CA GLY A 51 19.94 14.17 -4.49
C GLY A 51 20.35 12.70 -4.37
N LEU A 52 19.51 11.76 -4.82
CA LEU A 52 19.83 10.34 -4.87
C LEU A 52 20.35 9.94 -6.26
N GLN A 53 21.26 8.97 -6.29
CA GLN A 53 21.74 8.37 -7.53
C GLN A 53 20.74 7.33 -8.06
N ILE A 54 20.71 7.18 -9.39
CA ILE A 54 19.88 6.17 -10.07
C ILE A 54 20.23 4.79 -9.52
N GLY A 55 19.19 3.98 -9.25
CA GLY A 55 19.35 2.65 -8.65
C GLY A 55 19.19 2.63 -7.13
N GLN A 56 19.15 3.78 -6.45
CA GLN A 56 18.83 3.86 -5.02
C GLN A 56 17.32 3.76 -4.74
N THR A 57 16.60 2.87 -5.44
CA THR A 57 15.14 2.71 -5.38
C THR A 57 14.64 2.48 -3.95
N GLY A 58 15.34 1.67 -3.16
CA GLY A 58 15.00 1.42 -1.75
C GLY A 58 14.97 2.68 -0.88
N LYS A 59 15.88 3.65 -1.13
CA LYS A 59 15.86 4.94 -0.43
C LYS A 59 14.64 5.77 -0.81
N VAL A 60 14.28 5.79 -2.09
CA VAL A 60 13.06 6.47 -2.54
C VAL A 60 11.82 5.84 -1.91
N ILE A 61 11.75 4.51 -1.85
CA ILE A 61 10.64 3.78 -1.21
C ILE A 61 10.48 4.17 0.27
N ALA A 62 11.58 4.35 0.98
CA ALA A 62 11.58 4.74 2.39
C ALA A 62 11.01 6.15 2.60
N GLU A 63 11.36 7.11 1.73
CA GLU A 63 10.95 8.51 1.79
C GLU A 63 9.47 8.76 1.40
N LEU A 64 8.88 7.87 0.62
CA LEU A 64 7.50 8.03 0.14
C LEU A 64 6.46 7.79 1.25
N LYS A 65 5.57 8.77 1.42
CA LYS A 65 4.46 8.72 2.38
C LYS A 65 3.46 7.62 2.03
N PHE A 66 2.79 7.06 3.02
CA PHE A 66 1.75 6.04 2.82
C PHE A 66 0.65 6.42 1.81
N VAL A 67 0.25 7.69 1.78
CA VAL A 67 -0.76 8.17 0.82
C VAL A 67 -0.29 7.99 -0.63
N PHE A 68 1.01 8.03 -0.92
CA PHE A 68 1.56 7.67 -2.22
C PHE A 68 1.18 6.24 -2.60
N TRP A 69 1.48 5.29 -1.71
CA TRP A 69 1.23 3.86 -1.90
C TRP A 69 -0.26 3.54 -2.03
N GLN A 70 -1.12 4.17 -1.22
CA GLN A 70 -2.57 4.07 -1.39
C GLN A 70 -3.02 4.58 -2.77
N ARG A 71 -2.53 5.75 -3.21
CA ARG A 71 -2.93 6.36 -4.48
C ARG A 71 -2.49 5.56 -5.69
N MET A 72 -1.45 4.72 -5.57
CA MET A 72 -1.09 3.76 -6.61
C MET A 72 -2.23 2.78 -6.92
N PHE A 73 -3.14 2.51 -5.98
CA PHE A 73 -4.34 1.71 -6.19
C PHE A 73 -5.54 2.52 -6.71
N ALA A 74 -5.38 3.72 -7.26
CA ALA A 74 -6.47 4.42 -7.95
C ALA A 74 -6.76 3.82 -9.34
N ALA A 75 -8.02 3.90 -9.79
CA ALA A 75 -8.50 3.32 -11.06
C ALA A 75 -7.70 3.74 -12.31
N ARG A 76 -7.06 4.92 -12.28
CA ARG A 76 -6.19 5.41 -13.35
C ARG A 76 -4.97 4.51 -13.63
N HIS A 77 -4.63 3.64 -12.68
CA HIS A 77 -3.51 2.71 -12.79
C HIS A 77 -3.95 1.34 -13.34
N ASP A 78 -5.24 1.11 -13.57
CA ASP A 78 -5.80 -0.21 -13.92
C ASP A 78 -5.18 -0.74 -15.21
N GLY A 79 -5.34 -0.01 -16.31
CA GLY A 79 -4.86 -0.46 -17.62
C GLY A 79 -3.36 -0.72 -17.67
N ARG A 80 -2.55 0.18 -17.11
CA ARG A 80 -1.08 0.15 -17.28
C ARG A 80 -0.33 -0.65 -16.22
N LEU A 81 -0.90 -0.82 -15.03
CA LEU A 81 -0.23 -1.41 -13.87
C LEU A 81 -1.01 -2.59 -13.31
N TRP A 82 -2.29 -2.41 -12.95
CA TRP A 82 -2.99 -3.45 -12.19
C TRP A 82 -3.54 -4.60 -13.03
N ASN A 83 -4.08 -4.34 -14.22
CA ASN A 83 -4.53 -5.40 -15.13
C ASN A 83 -3.42 -6.43 -15.40
N PRO A 84 -2.17 -6.05 -15.71
CA PRO A 84 -1.09 -7.01 -15.94
C PRO A 84 -0.41 -7.55 -14.68
N HIS A 85 -0.47 -6.85 -13.53
CA HIS A 85 0.41 -7.19 -12.39
C HIS A 85 -0.31 -7.48 -11.06
N LEU A 86 -1.57 -7.10 -10.87
CA LEU A 86 -2.23 -7.22 -9.57
C LEU A 86 -2.24 -8.66 -9.06
N ARG A 87 -2.66 -9.62 -9.89
CA ARG A 87 -2.70 -11.05 -9.50
C ARG A 87 -1.30 -11.66 -9.34
N ARG A 88 -0.28 -11.12 -10.02
CA ARG A 88 1.11 -11.54 -9.83
C ARG A 88 1.61 -11.11 -8.46
N VAL A 89 1.32 -9.87 -8.07
CA VAL A 89 1.80 -9.34 -6.79
C VAL A 89 0.89 -9.67 -5.61
N PHE A 90 -0.37 -10.00 -5.84
CA PHE A 90 -1.28 -10.55 -4.82
C PHE A 90 -1.83 -11.91 -5.31
N PRO A 91 -1.05 -13.00 -5.20
CA PRO A 91 -1.40 -14.29 -5.79
C PRO A 91 -2.56 -15.00 -5.10
N HIS A 92 -2.95 -14.57 -3.90
CA HIS A 92 -4.04 -15.19 -3.13
C HIS A 92 -5.35 -14.39 -3.18
N LEU A 93 -5.52 -13.54 -4.20
CA LEU A 93 -6.79 -12.87 -4.48
C LEU A 93 -7.82 -13.87 -5.02
N ASP A 94 -9.08 -13.69 -4.63
CA ASP A 94 -10.22 -14.45 -5.16
C ASP A 94 -10.24 -14.41 -6.71
N ALA A 95 -10.31 -15.59 -7.34
CA ALA A 95 -10.32 -15.71 -8.79
C ALA A 95 -11.62 -15.16 -9.42
N HIS A 96 -12.73 -15.17 -8.68
CA HIS A 96 -14.05 -14.79 -9.20
C HIS A 96 -14.28 -13.28 -9.29
N ARG A 97 -13.47 -12.47 -8.60
CA ARG A 97 -13.56 -11.01 -8.67
C ARG A 97 -12.59 -10.45 -9.70
N SER A 98 -12.98 -9.37 -10.36
CA SER A 98 -12.15 -8.67 -11.33
C SER A 98 -10.97 -7.95 -10.68
N VAL A 99 -9.94 -7.65 -11.47
CA VAL A 99 -8.79 -6.83 -11.02
C VAL A 99 -9.27 -5.48 -10.49
N ALA A 100 -10.23 -4.84 -11.15
CA ALA A 100 -10.76 -3.55 -10.73
C ALA A 100 -11.47 -3.62 -9.37
N GLN A 101 -12.22 -4.70 -9.11
CA GLN A 101 -12.88 -4.94 -7.83
C GLN A 101 -11.83 -5.14 -6.71
N HIS A 102 -10.81 -5.96 -6.96
CA HIS A 102 -9.74 -6.20 -5.99
C HIS A 102 -8.92 -4.95 -5.70
N ARG A 103 -8.51 -4.22 -6.74
CA ARG A 103 -7.81 -2.94 -6.56
C ARG A 103 -8.66 -1.96 -5.76
N LYS A 104 -9.97 -1.86 -6.03
CA LYS A 104 -10.86 -1.00 -5.25
C LYS A 104 -10.90 -1.43 -3.78
N ALA A 105 -11.05 -2.73 -3.51
CA ALA A 105 -11.03 -3.25 -2.14
C ALA A 105 -9.71 -2.92 -1.42
N ILE A 106 -8.56 -3.10 -2.10
CA ILE A 106 -7.25 -2.74 -1.55
C ILE A 106 -7.15 -1.24 -1.30
N HIS A 107 -7.55 -0.40 -2.26
CA HIS A 107 -7.53 1.06 -2.11
C HIS A 107 -8.33 1.52 -0.89
N ASP A 108 -9.54 1.02 -0.74
CA ASP A 108 -10.44 1.40 0.36
C ASP A 108 -9.89 0.88 1.69
N ALA A 109 -9.33 -0.34 1.70
CA ALA A 109 -8.70 -0.90 2.88
C ALA A 109 -7.51 -0.04 3.36
N LEU A 110 -6.67 0.41 2.42
CA LEU A 110 -5.54 1.28 2.70
C LEU A 110 -5.97 2.65 3.20
N GLU A 111 -7.10 3.19 2.73
CA GLU A 111 -7.66 4.43 3.26
C GLU A 111 -8.06 4.27 4.74
N THR A 112 -8.74 3.18 5.11
CA THR A 112 -9.08 2.87 6.51
C THR A 112 -7.82 2.76 7.37
N ILE A 113 -6.80 2.03 6.91
CA ILE A 113 -5.53 1.86 7.64
C ILE A 113 -4.79 3.19 7.78
N ARG A 114 -4.79 4.02 6.73
CA ARG A 114 -4.17 5.36 6.76
C ARG A 114 -4.81 6.24 7.83
N GLN A 115 -6.13 6.23 7.92
CA GLN A 115 -6.87 6.99 8.94
C GLN A 115 -6.57 6.49 10.35
N LEU A 116 -6.61 5.17 10.57
CA LEU A 116 -6.23 4.57 11.85
C LEU A 116 -4.82 4.99 12.27
N ARG A 117 -3.82 4.81 11.38
CA ARG A 117 -2.43 5.18 11.67
C ARG A 117 -2.30 6.68 11.98
N ASN A 118 -2.96 7.54 11.22
CA ASN A 118 -2.92 8.97 11.47
C ASN A 118 -3.44 9.32 12.85
N ARG A 119 -4.58 8.76 13.27
CA ARG A 119 -5.12 8.97 14.62
C ARG A 119 -4.14 8.52 15.70
N ILE A 120 -3.55 7.33 15.54
CA ILE A 120 -2.53 6.81 16.46
C ILE A 120 -1.34 7.78 16.55
N ALA A 121 -0.82 8.25 15.41
CA ALA A 121 0.32 9.18 15.36
C ALA A 121 0.00 10.55 15.97
N HIS A 122 -1.24 11.00 15.86
CA HIS A 122 -1.73 12.24 16.48
C HIS A 122 -2.20 12.04 17.94
N HIS A 123 -2.06 10.83 18.51
CA HIS A 123 -2.57 10.48 19.83
C HIS A 123 -4.08 10.77 20.00
N GLU A 124 -4.84 10.67 18.92
CA GLU A 124 -6.29 10.81 18.94
C GLU A 124 -6.97 9.52 19.45
N PRO A 125 -8.11 9.63 20.15
CA PRO A 125 -8.87 8.46 20.59
C PRO A 125 -9.26 7.54 19.43
N ILE A 126 -9.14 6.23 19.60
CA ILE A 126 -9.54 5.22 18.59
C ILE A 126 -10.63 4.26 19.11
N PHE A 127 -11.19 4.52 20.30
CA PHE A 127 -12.11 3.61 20.97
C PHE A 127 -13.41 3.37 20.19
N HIS A 128 -13.91 4.38 19.48
CA HIS A 128 -15.13 4.32 18.65
C HIS A 128 -14.92 3.64 17.29
N ARG A 129 -13.69 3.23 16.95
CA ARG A 129 -13.42 2.53 15.69
C ARG A 129 -13.69 1.03 15.82
N ALA A 130 -14.05 0.40 14.71
CA ALA A 130 -14.20 -1.05 14.62
C ALA A 130 -12.82 -1.75 14.52
N LEU A 131 -12.00 -1.62 15.57
CA LEU A 131 -10.60 -2.06 15.57
C LEU A 131 -10.42 -3.53 15.19
N GLU A 132 -11.34 -4.40 15.56
CA GLU A 132 -11.31 -5.81 15.17
C GLU A 132 -11.51 -5.98 13.65
N ALA A 133 -12.43 -5.23 13.05
CA ALA A 133 -12.64 -5.24 11.60
C ALA A 133 -11.42 -4.66 10.86
N GLU A 134 -10.83 -3.58 11.38
CA GLU A 134 -9.62 -2.97 10.83
C GLU A 134 -8.40 -3.90 10.95
N TYR A 135 -8.29 -4.65 12.05
CA TYR A 135 -7.27 -5.68 12.21
C TYR A 135 -7.45 -6.85 11.22
N ARG A 136 -8.69 -7.34 11.05
CA ARG A 136 -9.00 -8.37 10.04
C ARG A 136 -8.66 -7.90 8.63
N LEU A 137 -8.95 -6.65 8.32
CA LEU A 137 -8.62 -6.00 7.05
C LEU A 137 -7.10 -5.96 6.80
N ILE A 138 -6.31 -5.58 7.82
CA ILE A 138 -4.84 -5.63 7.77
C ILE A 138 -4.36 -7.06 7.50
N GLY A 139 -4.91 -8.03 8.23
CA GLY A 139 -4.59 -9.44 8.07
C GLY A 139 -4.88 -9.93 6.64
N GLN A 140 -6.05 -9.58 6.10
CA GLN A 140 -6.47 -9.95 4.76
C GLN A 140 -5.53 -9.39 3.68
N LEU A 141 -5.14 -8.11 3.77
CA LEU A 141 -4.17 -7.51 2.83
C LEU A 141 -2.84 -8.26 2.83
N ILE A 142 -2.36 -8.64 4.02
CA ILE A 142 -1.11 -9.38 4.14
C ILE A 142 -1.28 -10.79 3.57
N ALA A 143 -2.39 -11.47 3.88
CA ALA A 143 -2.67 -12.81 3.38
C ALA A 143 -2.81 -12.88 1.85
N TRP A 144 -3.43 -11.87 1.22
CA TRP A 144 -3.51 -11.77 -0.25
C TRP A 144 -2.14 -11.74 -0.92
N ARG A 145 -1.14 -11.17 -0.24
CA ARG A 145 0.25 -11.13 -0.71
C ARG A 145 1.04 -12.37 -0.29
N SER A 146 0.98 -12.74 0.98
CA SER A 146 1.78 -13.81 1.60
C SER A 146 1.10 -14.36 2.87
N PRO A 147 0.48 -15.55 2.79
CA PRO A 147 -0.06 -16.25 3.95
C PRO A 147 1.00 -16.59 4.98
N GLN A 148 2.26 -16.77 4.57
CA GLN A 148 3.38 -16.98 5.48
C GLN A 148 3.65 -15.75 6.34
N THR A 149 3.71 -14.56 5.72
CA THR A 149 3.87 -13.30 6.46
C THR A 149 2.69 -13.01 7.36
N PHE A 150 1.47 -13.39 6.94
CA PHE A 150 0.28 -13.28 7.78
C PHE A 150 0.37 -14.16 9.02
N ARG A 151 0.74 -15.45 8.87
CA ARG A 151 0.95 -16.36 10.02
C ARG A 151 2.00 -15.83 10.99
N TRP A 152 3.13 -15.34 10.46
CA TRP A 152 4.17 -14.74 11.29
C TRP A 152 3.63 -13.53 12.09
N MET A 153 2.84 -12.66 11.45
CA MET A 153 2.21 -11.52 12.14
C MET A 153 1.28 -11.99 13.27
N GLN A 154 0.47 -13.02 13.02
CA GLN A 154 -0.46 -13.55 14.02
C GLN A 154 0.23 -14.09 15.27
N GLN A 155 1.43 -14.67 15.10
CA GLN A 155 2.24 -15.22 16.21
C GLN A 155 2.92 -14.15 17.08
N HIS A 156 3.20 -12.97 16.52
CA HIS A 156 4.00 -11.93 17.19
C HIS A 156 3.19 -10.70 17.61
N GLN A 157 1.88 -10.68 17.36
CA GLN A 157 1.00 -9.60 17.76
C GLN A 157 0.38 -9.82 19.14
N GLN A 158 0.12 -8.74 19.86
CA GLN A 158 -0.61 -8.76 21.14
C GLN A 158 -2.02 -8.15 21.04
N ILE A 159 -2.38 -7.56 19.89
CA ILE A 159 -3.62 -6.81 19.68
C ILE A 159 -4.86 -7.64 20.01
N THR A 160 -4.88 -8.91 19.60
CA THR A 160 -6.01 -9.82 19.89
C THR A 160 -6.23 -10.03 21.39
N THR A 161 -5.16 -10.15 22.17
CA THR A 161 -5.21 -10.26 23.64
C THR A 161 -5.79 -8.99 24.26
N TRP A 162 -5.32 -7.81 23.83
CA TRP A 162 -5.80 -6.52 24.32
C TRP A 162 -7.26 -6.23 23.92
N LEU A 163 -7.68 -6.63 22.72
CA LEU A 163 -9.07 -6.48 22.27
C LEU A 163 -10.02 -7.38 23.07
N ALA A 164 -9.60 -8.60 23.41
CA ALA A 164 -10.38 -9.51 24.24
C ALA A 164 -10.47 -9.04 25.71
N ALA A 165 -9.48 -8.28 26.18
CA ALA A 165 -9.43 -7.70 27.52
C ALA A 165 -10.13 -6.33 27.63
N ARG A 166 -10.84 -5.86 26.59
CA ARG A 166 -11.64 -4.63 26.69
C ARG A 166 -12.79 -4.83 27.70
N PRO A 167 -12.97 -3.94 28.68
CA PRO A 167 -14.09 -3.97 29.62
C PRO A 167 -15.43 -3.68 28.93
#